data_AF-A0A923XIH3-F1
#
_entry.id   AF-A0A923XIH3-F1
#
_cell.length_a   1.000
_cell.length_b   1.000
_cell.length_c   1.000
_cell.angle_alpha   90.00
_cell.angle_beta   90.00
_cell.angle_gamma   90.00
#
_symmetry.space_group_name_H-M   'P 1'
#
loop_
_entity.id
_entity.type
_entity.pdbx_description
1 polymer ?
#
loop_
_entity_poly.entity_id
_entity_poly.type
_entity_poly.pdbx_seq_one_letter_code
_entity_poly.pdbx_strand_id
1 'polypeptide(L)'
;MSHWFEYFPTNHMWSQGMMFGIEMAAWGAASIGEIDQIGQKLRGHEGDNERWWSEWTAMAKRIEGFGDVEEEQGHRLTSGAFYLRAAIYYFCGERFVPPSERKWDTYRSCLRCFRLGVERRYPQIERVEVPYEGTTLPAWLLKADVVGKAPAVVMFDGLDNAKEMSVLFGGVEIARRGIHVLAIDGPGQGEALRLQGIPSRYDYEVPAGAAYDWLAGRAEVDPRRVAVMGFSMGGYYAPRAAAMDPRFAACVAWGGHFDYHESWVRRRRIMESGGTKLSAPGFQLPWVLGMPDIDACMKKLENYRLA
;
A
#
# COMPACT_ATOMS: atom_id res chain seq x y z
N MET A 1 27.83 -4.71 9.74
CA MET A 1 27.31 -3.54 9.00
C MET A 1 26.00 -3.96 8.35
N SER A 2 24.98 -3.11 8.30
CA SER A 2 23.86 -3.32 7.40
C SER A 2 24.32 -3.02 5.96
N HIS A 3 23.94 -3.87 5.01
CA HIS A 3 24.17 -3.63 3.57
C HIS A 3 22.94 -2.96 2.92
N TRP A 4 22.23 -2.14 3.69
CA TRP A 4 20.94 -1.56 3.33
C TRP A 4 21.05 -0.03 3.25
N PHE A 5 20.26 0.60 2.39
CA PHE A 5 20.22 2.06 2.27
C PHE A 5 19.52 2.69 3.48
N GLU A 6 20.25 3.51 4.24
CA GLU A 6 19.76 4.17 5.45
C GLU A 6 19.92 5.69 5.31
N TYR A 7 18.83 6.39 4.96
CA TYR A 7 18.83 7.86 4.84
C TYR A 7 19.04 8.54 6.20
N PHE A 8 18.54 7.91 7.27
CA PHE A 8 18.74 8.30 8.67
C PHE A 8 19.35 7.11 9.43
N PRO A 9 20.69 6.97 9.51
CA PRO A 9 21.35 5.80 10.10
C PRO A 9 21.00 5.52 11.56
N THR A 10 20.56 6.54 12.31
CA THR A 10 20.09 6.43 13.70
C THR A 10 18.61 6.06 13.82
N ASN A 11 17.83 6.16 12.74
CA ASN A 11 16.38 5.93 12.74
C ASN A 11 15.95 5.08 11.53
N HIS A 12 15.90 3.77 11.76
CA HIS A 12 15.50 2.79 10.76
C HIS A 12 14.06 3.00 10.26
N MET A 13 13.12 3.36 11.14
CA MET A 13 11.72 3.59 10.76
C MET A 13 11.61 4.73 9.73
N TRP A 14 12.31 5.84 9.97
CA TRP A 14 12.38 6.96 9.01
C TRP A 14 13.14 6.59 7.75
N SER A 15 14.25 5.86 7.84
CA SER A 15 14.97 5.36 6.66
C SER A 15 14.06 4.51 5.75
N GLN A 16 13.22 3.65 6.34
CA GLN A 16 12.21 2.88 5.61
C GLN A 16 11.15 3.81 5.01
N GLY A 17 10.64 4.79 5.77
CA GLY A 17 9.72 5.81 5.24
C GLY A 17 10.27 6.60 4.04
N MET A 18 11.58 6.90 4.03
CA MET A 18 12.24 7.54 2.88
C MET A 18 12.32 6.59 1.68
N MET A 19 12.63 5.30 1.91
CA MET A 19 12.68 4.28 0.86
C MET A 19 11.34 4.12 0.13
N PHE A 20 10.19 4.16 0.84
CA PHE A 20 8.87 4.16 0.19
C PHE A 20 8.72 5.29 -0.84
N GLY A 21 9.17 6.50 -0.52
CA GLY A 21 9.19 7.61 -1.47
C GLY A 21 10.16 7.37 -2.64
N ILE A 22 11.38 6.90 -2.34
CA ILE A 22 12.44 6.69 -3.35
C ILE A 22 12.04 5.64 -4.37
N GLU A 23 11.44 4.52 -3.93
CA GLU A 23 10.97 3.45 -4.82
C GLU A 23 9.88 3.92 -5.80
N MET A 24 9.09 4.94 -5.43
CA MET A 24 8.08 5.51 -6.34
C MET A 24 8.66 6.38 -7.45
N ALA A 25 9.94 6.76 -7.39
CA ALA A 25 10.59 7.57 -8.43
C ALA A 25 10.67 6.82 -9.78
N ALA A 26 10.85 5.50 -9.76
CA ALA A 26 10.87 4.67 -10.97
C ALA A 26 9.55 4.71 -11.76
N TRP A 27 8.44 5.00 -11.09
CA TRP A 27 7.08 5.05 -11.66
C TRP A 27 6.64 6.47 -12.03
N GLY A 28 7.56 7.44 -11.95
CA GLY A 28 7.27 8.87 -12.13
C GLY A 28 6.42 9.47 -11.00
N ALA A 29 6.25 8.74 -9.90
CA ALA A 29 5.40 9.10 -8.78
C ALA A 29 6.21 9.62 -7.56
N ALA A 30 7.52 9.86 -7.73
CA ALA A 30 8.31 10.70 -6.83
C ALA A 30 9.50 11.33 -7.57
N SER A 31 10.19 12.27 -6.93
CA SER A 31 11.47 12.84 -7.38
C SER A 31 12.51 12.71 -6.27
N ILE A 32 13.64 12.09 -6.58
CA ILE A 32 14.74 11.87 -5.62
C ILE A 32 15.24 13.20 -5.05
N GLY A 33 15.32 14.26 -5.86
CA GLY A 33 15.77 15.58 -5.41
C GLY A 33 14.76 16.33 -4.52
N GLU A 34 13.48 15.98 -4.56
CA GLU A 34 12.46 16.52 -3.64
C GLU A 34 12.43 15.73 -2.34
N ILE A 35 12.59 14.41 -2.41
CA ILE A 35 12.78 13.56 -1.24
C ILE A 35 14.04 13.97 -0.47
N ASP A 36 15.15 14.24 -1.17
CA ASP A 36 16.37 14.75 -0.54
C ASP A 36 16.14 16.12 0.11
N GLN A 37 15.39 17.05 -0.52
CA GLN A 37 14.99 18.32 0.12
C GLN A 37 14.18 18.12 1.42
N ILE A 38 13.20 17.20 1.43
CA ILE A 38 12.45 16.86 2.65
C ILE A 38 13.41 16.27 3.69
N GLY A 39 14.24 15.31 3.28
CA GLY A 39 15.19 14.63 4.14
C GLY A 39 16.24 15.57 4.74
N GLN A 40 16.76 16.54 3.98
CA GLN A 40 17.68 17.57 4.46
C GLN A 40 17.07 18.38 5.61
N LYS A 41 15.80 18.76 5.50
CA LYS A 41 15.10 19.48 6.59
C LYS A 41 14.90 18.62 7.83
N LEU A 42 14.73 17.31 7.68
CA LEU A 42 14.50 16.35 8.75
C LEU A 42 15.78 15.90 9.48
N ARG A 43 16.97 16.09 8.90
CA ARG A 43 18.27 15.72 9.53
C ARG A 43 18.46 16.44 10.86
N GLY A 44 18.87 15.71 11.89
CA GLY A 44 19.04 16.21 13.25
C GLY A 44 17.75 16.31 14.07
N HIS A 45 16.62 15.85 13.51
CA HIS A 45 15.31 15.78 14.18
C HIS A 45 14.75 14.35 14.20
N GLU A 46 15.62 13.33 14.10
CA GLU A 46 15.23 11.94 13.91
C GLU A 46 14.31 11.43 15.03
N GLY A 47 13.04 11.17 14.68
CA GLY A 47 11.99 10.71 15.61
C GLY A 47 10.89 11.74 15.88
N ASP A 48 11.05 12.99 15.46
CA ASP A 48 10.00 14.03 15.49
C ASP A 48 8.95 13.77 14.40
N ASN A 49 8.01 12.85 14.69
CA ASN A 49 7.00 12.42 13.73
C ASN A 49 6.00 13.54 13.35
N GLU A 50 5.86 14.58 14.17
CA GLU A 50 5.10 15.78 13.82
C GLU A 50 5.84 16.57 12.72
N ARG A 51 7.17 16.71 12.85
CA ARG A 51 8.00 17.33 11.82
C ARG A 51 8.10 16.49 10.54
N TRP A 52 8.12 15.17 10.65
CA TRP A 52 7.97 14.28 9.50
C TRP A 52 6.68 14.61 8.73
N TRP A 53 5.53 14.60 9.39
CA TRP A 53 4.25 14.92 8.75
C TRP A 53 4.24 16.31 8.13
N SER A 54 4.74 17.34 8.84
CA SER A 54 4.70 18.71 8.35
C SER A 54 5.58 18.94 7.11
N GLU A 55 6.80 18.38 7.07
CA GLU A 55 7.71 18.61 5.93
C GLU A 55 7.30 17.82 4.68
N TRP A 56 6.82 16.57 4.84
CA TRP A 56 6.26 15.79 3.74
C TRP A 56 4.99 16.41 3.18
N THR A 57 4.05 16.83 4.02
CA THR A 57 2.81 17.47 3.57
C THR A 57 3.02 18.88 3.02
N ALA A 58 4.03 19.63 3.49
CA ALA A 58 4.43 20.89 2.89
C ALA A 58 4.98 20.71 1.47
N MET A 59 5.80 19.67 1.22
CA MET A 59 6.20 19.33 -0.15
C MET A 59 5.01 18.87 -0.99
N ALA A 60 4.15 18.00 -0.44
CA ALA A 60 2.94 17.53 -1.13
C ALA A 60 2.07 18.70 -1.64
N LYS A 61 1.76 19.67 -0.77
CA LYS A 61 1.01 20.90 -1.12
C LYS A 61 1.71 21.74 -2.17
N ARG A 62 3.03 21.93 -2.08
CA ARG A 62 3.81 22.68 -3.07
C ARG A 62 3.73 22.04 -4.45
N ILE A 63 3.84 20.71 -4.51
CA ILE A 63 3.79 19.97 -5.76
C ILE A 63 2.35 19.87 -6.31
N GLU A 64 1.34 19.71 -5.45
CA GLU A 64 -0.08 19.79 -5.84
C GLU A 64 -0.39 21.13 -6.51
N GLY A 65 0.06 22.25 -5.91
CA GLY A 65 -0.13 23.59 -6.50
C GLY A 65 0.58 23.81 -7.83
N PHE A 66 1.69 23.11 -8.12
CA PHE A 66 2.26 23.07 -9.47
C PHE A 66 1.38 22.26 -10.43
N GLY A 67 0.76 21.17 -9.96
CA GLY A 67 -0.24 20.41 -10.71
C GLY A 67 -1.45 21.26 -11.09
N ASP A 68 -1.96 22.07 -10.16
CA ASP A 68 -3.11 22.95 -10.38
C ASP A 68 -2.81 24.02 -11.45
N VAL A 69 -1.65 24.69 -11.37
CA VAL A 69 -1.20 25.68 -12.36
C VAL A 69 -1.05 25.09 -13.77
N GLU A 70 -0.58 23.85 -13.88
CA GLU A 70 -0.47 23.14 -15.16
C GLU A 70 -1.84 22.65 -15.68
N GLU A 71 -2.77 22.30 -14.79
CA GLU A 71 -4.13 21.90 -15.16
C GLU A 71 -4.94 23.10 -15.69
N GLU A 72 -4.83 24.27 -15.07
CA GLU A 72 -5.43 25.53 -15.52
C GLU A 72 -4.96 25.93 -16.93
N GLN A 73 -3.71 25.62 -17.28
CA GLN A 73 -3.14 25.81 -18.62
C GLN A 73 -3.49 24.67 -19.61
N GLY A 74 -4.17 23.62 -19.15
CA GLY A 74 -4.53 22.46 -19.97
C GLY A 74 -3.40 21.46 -20.22
N HIS A 75 -2.27 21.57 -19.53
CA HIS A 75 -1.09 20.69 -19.67
C HIS A 75 -1.28 19.34 -18.95
N ARG A 76 -2.32 18.58 -19.33
CA ARG A 76 -2.81 17.38 -18.63
C ARG A 76 -1.75 16.34 -18.25
N LEU A 77 -0.75 16.09 -19.11
CA LEU A 77 0.32 15.12 -18.83
C LEU A 77 1.32 15.62 -17.78
N THR A 78 1.50 16.94 -17.67
CA THR A 78 2.35 17.62 -16.69
C THR A 78 1.63 17.71 -15.35
N SER A 79 0.38 18.18 -15.32
CA SER A 79 -0.43 18.22 -14.09
C SER A 79 -0.59 16.83 -13.48
N GLY A 80 -0.84 15.80 -14.29
CA GLY A 80 -0.87 14.40 -13.86
C GLY A 80 0.45 13.91 -13.23
N ALA A 81 1.59 14.43 -13.68
CA ALA A 81 2.90 14.11 -13.10
C ALA A 81 3.13 14.79 -11.74
N PHE A 82 2.48 15.92 -11.48
CA PHE A 82 2.50 16.63 -10.21
C PHE A 82 1.42 16.16 -9.22
N TYR A 83 0.32 15.57 -9.70
CA TYR A 83 -0.68 14.93 -8.84
C TYR A 83 -0.27 13.53 -8.38
N LEU A 84 0.37 12.73 -9.24
CA LEU A 84 1.37 11.77 -8.76
C LEU A 84 2.53 12.56 -8.11
N ARG A 85 3.41 11.94 -7.31
CA ARG A 85 4.35 12.68 -6.44
C ARG A 85 3.64 13.39 -5.29
N ALA A 86 2.75 14.36 -5.51
CA ALA A 86 1.96 14.96 -4.42
C ALA A 86 1.17 13.89 -3.63
N ALA A 87 0.50 12.96 -4.33
CA ALA A 87 -0.18 11.82 -3.71
C ALA A 87 0.74 10.97 -2.81
N ILE A 88 1.92 10.61 -3.34
CA ILE A 88 2.91 9.79 -2.63
C ILE A 88 3.48 10.54 -1.43
N TYR A 89 3.66 11.86 -1.54
CA TYR A 89 4.18 12.69 -0.45
C TYR A 89 3.15 12.88 0.66
N TYR A 90 1.85 12.98 0.34
CA TYR A 90 0.78 12.89 1.34
C TYR A 90 0.76 11.52 2.04
N PHE A 91 0.91 10.41 1.29
CA PHE A 91 0.99 9.05 1.85
C PHE A 91 2.22 8.85 2.76
N CYS A 92 3.38 9.37 2.35
CA CYS A 92 4.59 9.33 3.17
C CYS A 92 4.41 10.19 4.44
N GLY A 93 3.81 11.38 4.32
CA GLY A 93 3.56 12.28 5.45
C GLY A 93 2.61 11.71 6.50
N GLU A 94 1.54 11.02 6.11
CA GLU A 94 0.58 10.42 7.05
C GLU A 94 1.13 9.18 7.79
N ARG A 95 2.19 8.54 7.27
CA ARG A 95 2.71 7.24 7.70
C ARG A 95 2.94 7.11 9.22
N PHE A 96 3.47 8.14 9.88
CA PHE A 96 3.76 8.11 11.32
C PHE A 96 2.75 8.87 12.20
N VAL A 97 1.67 9.40 11.61
CA VAL A 97 0.55 9.99 12.35
C VAL A 97 -0.33 8.86 12.89
N PRO A 98 -0.68 8.83 14.20
CA PRO A 98 -1.63 7.85 14.75
C PRO A 98 -3.06 8.01 14.18
N PRO A 99 -3.92 6.98 14.27
CA PRO A 99 -5.32 7.05 13.84
C PRO A 99 -6.05 8.27 14.42
N SER A 100 -6.45 9.19 13.53
CA SER A 100 -6.98 10.51 13.88
C SER A 100 -7.52 11.20 12.63
N GLU A 101 -8.35 12.25 12.78
CA GLU A 101 -8.90 12.97 11.63
C GLU A 101 -7.78 13.56 10.73
N ARG A 102 -6.68 14.02 11.32
CA ARG A 102 -5.48 14.49 10.58
C ARG A 102 -4.93 13.40 9.64
N LYS A 103 -4.92 12.14 10.09
CA LYS A 103 -4.50 10.99 9.28
C LYS A 103 -5.46 10.78 8.11
N TRP A 104 -6.76 10.84 8.38
CA TRP A 104 -7.81 10.68 7.37
C TRP A 104 -7.77 11.81 6.33
N ASP A 105 -7.64 13.07 6.73
CA ASP A 105 -7.55 14.21 5.81
C ASP A 105 -6.29 14.21 4.94
N THR A 106 -5.16 13.80 5.52
CA THR A 106 -3.92 13.63 4.76
C THR A 106 -4.07 12.50 3.74
N TYR A 107 -4.69 11.38 4.12
CA TYR A 107 -4.96 10.27 3.20
C TYR A 107 -6.03 10.62 2.14
N ARG A 108 -7.09 11.36 2.47
CA ARG A 108 -8.07 11.88 1.49
C ARG A 108 -7.39 12.77 0.44
N SER A 109 -6.37 13.53 0.84
CA SER A 109 -5.56 14.32 -0.08
C SER A 109 -4.66 13.44 -0.96
N CYS A 110 -4.05 12.38 -0.40
CA CYS A 110 -3.39 11.33 -1.19
C CYS A 110 -4.33 10.76 -2.26
N LEU A 111 -5.54 10.30 -1.89
CA LEU A 111 -6.51 9.71 -2.82
C LEU A 111 -6.97 10.68 -3.91
N ARG A 112 -7.22 11.96 -3.56
CA ARG A 112 -7.58 13.02 -4.53
C ARG A 112 -6.48 13.19 -5.57
N CYS A 113 -5.25 13.44 -5.13
CA CYS A 113 -4.12 13.64 -6.04
C CYS A 113 -3.80 12.36 -6.82
N PHE A 114 -3.90 11.19 -6.20
CA PHE A 114 -3.62 9.92 -6.88
C PHE A 114 -4.58 9.71 -8.05
N ARG A 115 -5.89 9.84 -7.79
CA ARG A 115 -6.94 9.74 -8.83
C ARG A 115 -6.67 10.72 -9.97
N LEU A 116 -6.44 12.00 -9.66
CA LEU A 116 -6.14 13.01 -10.68
C LEU A 116 -4.87 12.65 -11.49
N GLY A 117 -3.86 12.11 -10.82
CA GLY A 117 -2.62 11.64 -11.43
C GLY A 117 -2.81 10.48 -12.40
N VAL A 118 -3.46 9.39 -11.97
CA VAL A 118 -3.68 8.20 -12.81
C VAL A 118 -4.65 8.46 -13.97
N GLU A 119 -5.72 9.24 -13.76
CA GLU A 119 -6.64 9.67 -14.85
C GLU A 119 -5.92 10.36 -16.01
N ARG A 120 -4.79 11.02 -15.73
CA ARG A 120 -3.99 11.78 -16.69
C ARG A 120 -2.81 11.01 -17.26
N ARG A 121 -2.23 10.09 -16.48
CA ARG A 121 -0.97 9.40 -16.79
C ARG A 121 -1.14 7.94 -17.20
N TYR A 122 -2.22 7.30 -16.74
CA TYR A 122 -2.49 5.88 -16.85
C TYR A 122 -4.00 5.64 -17.07
N PRO A 123 -4.59 6.07 -18.21
CA PRO A 123 -6.03 5.97 -18.48
C PRO A 123 -6.58 4.53 -18.50
N GLN A 124 -5.70 3.52 -18.51
CA GLN A 124 -6.03 2.11 -18.34
C GLN A 124 -6.26 1.67 -16.88
N ILE A 125 -6.02 2.56 -15.90
CA ILE A 125 -6.30 2.37 -14.47
C ILE A 125 -7.72 2.89 -14.16
N GLU A 126 -8.57 2.00 -13.64
CA GLU A 126 -9.99 2.22 -13.35
C GLU A 126 -10.21 2.10 -11.83
N ARG A 127 -10.82 3.09 -11.17
CA ARG A 127 -11.27 2.93 -9.76
C ARG A 127 -12.48 2.01 -9.77
N VAL A 128 -12.41 0.92 -9.02
CA VAL A 128 -13.47 -0.08 -8.93
C VAL A 128 -13.76 -0.42 -7.47
N GLU A 129 -14.91 -1.06 -7.25
CA GLU A 129 -15.36 -1.50 -5.93
C GLU A 129 -15.78 -2.95 -6.00
N VAL A 130 -15.17 -3.77 -5.14
CA VAL A 130 -15.44 -5.20 -5.02
C VAL A 130 -16.48 -5.40 -3.92
N PRO A 131 -17.69 -5.94 -4.21
CA PRO A 131 -18.68 -6.23 -3.18
C PRO A 131 -18.15 -7.21 -2.13
N TYR A 132 -18.34 -6.90 -0.85
CA TYR A 132 -17.76 -7.67 0.26
C TYR A 132 -18.58 -7.48 1.53
N GLU A 133 -19.15 -8.55 2.10
CA GLU A 133 -19.81 -8.58 3.42
C GLU A 133 -20.75 -7.37 3.76
N GLY A 134 -21.56 -6.92 2.80
CA GLY A 134 -22.50 -5.79 3.00
C GLY A 134 -21.88 -4.40 2.82
N THR A 135 -20.62 -4.32 2.42
CA THR A 135 -19.87 -3.11 2.03
C THR A 135 -19.11 -3.38 0.70
N THR A 136 -18.12 -2.56 0.38
CA THR A 136 -17.21 -2.75 -0.77
C THR A 136 -15.75 -2.64 -0.35
N LEU A 137 -14.86 -3.39 -1.00
CA LEU A 137 -13.41 -3.21 -0.90
C LEU A 137 -12.92 -2.29 -2.05
N PRO A 138 -12.27 -1.15 -1.74
CA PRO A 138 -11.69 -0.25 -2.72
C PRO A 138 -10.55 -0.88 -3.51
N ALA A 139 -10.56 -0.73 -4.84
CA ALA A 139 -9.52 -1.27 -5.70
C ALA A 139 -9.24 -0.40 -6.93
N TRP A 140 -8.02 -0.55 -7.48
CA TRP A 140 -7.64 -0.05 -8.81
C TRP A 140 -7.48 -1.24 -9.75
N LEU A 141 -8.33 -1.31 -10.78
CA LEU A 141 -8.17 -2.25 -11.89
C LEU A 141 -7.28 -1.61 -12.95
N LEU A 142 -6.06 -2.10 -13.09
CA LEU A 142 -5.15 -1.78 -14.17
C LEU A 142 -5.31 -2.82 -15.29
N LYS A 143 -5.81 -2.37 -16.45
CA LYS A 143 -6.00 -3.24 -17.63
C LYS A 143 -4.69 -3.37 -18.42
N ALA A 144 -4.36 -4.59 -18.81
CA ALA A 144 -3.31 -4.86 -19.78
C ALA A 144 -3.77 -4.49 -21.20
N ASP A 145 -2.83 -4.06 -22.05
CA ASP A 145 -3.10 -3.72 -23.44
C ASP A 145 -3.01 -4.97 -24.32
N VAL A 146 -4.12 -5.71 -24.40
CA VAL A 146 -4.22 -7.02 -25.04
C VAL A 146 -5.60 -7.21 -25.69
N VAL A 147 -5.65 -8.04 -26.74
CA VAL A 147 -6.89 -8.38 -27.43
C VAL A 147 -7.49 -9.66 -26.86
N GLY A 148 -8.78 -9.62 -26.47
CA GLY A 148 -9.50 -10.77 -25.95
C GLY A 148 -9.30 -11.00 -24.45
N LYS A 149 -9.51 -12.24 -23.98
CA LYS A 149 -9.43 -12.60 -22.56
C LYS A 149 -8.00 -12.87 -22.10
N ALA A 150 -7.55 -12.12 -21.09
CA ALA A 150 -6.21 -12.23 -20.54
C ALA A 150 -6.18 -12.82 -19.11
N PRO A 151 -5.01 -13.32 -18.65
CA PRO A 151 -4.80 -13.65 -17.24
C PRO A 151 -4.93 -12.40 -16.35
N ALA A 152 -5.14 -12.60 -15.05
CA ALA A 152 -5.24 -11.51 -14.09
C ALA A 152 -4.59 -11.83 -12.74
N VAL A 153 -4.25 -10.80 -11.96
CA VAL A 153 -3.69 -10.92 -10.60
C VAL A 153 -4.53 -10.08 -9.64
N VAL A 154 -5.05 -10.71 -8.57
CA VAL A 154 -5.51 -10.01 -7.36
C VAL A 154 -4.28 -9.72 -6.50
N MET A 155 -4.09 -8.47 -6.10
CA MET A 155 -2.87 -8.01 -5.44
C MET A 155 -3.18 -7.29 -4.13
N PHE A 156 -2.76 -7.91 -3.02
CA PHE A 156 -2.92 -7.40 -1.66
C PHE A 156 -1.61 -6.84 -1.12
N ASP A 157 -1.72 -5.74 -0.37
CA ASP A 157 -0.57 -5.06 0.23
C ASP A 157 -0.13 -5.65 1.58
N GLY A 158 0.76 -4.95 2.27
CA GLY A 158 1.22 -5.29 3.62
C GLY A 158 0.47 -4.61 4.76
N LEU A 159 1.19 -4.44 5.88
CA LEU A 159 0.72 -3.83 7.13
C LEU A 159 0.51 -2.31 7.03
N ASP A 160 1.27 -1.63 6.17
CA ASP A 160 1.41 -0.16 6.19
C ASP A 160 1.47 0.46 4.79
N ASN A 161 0.94 -0.26 3.79
CA ASN A 161 0.87 0.15 2.39
C ASN A 161 -0.59 0.21 1.90
N ALA A 162 -0.81 0.64 0.65
CA ALA A 162 -2.14 0.74 0.04
C ALA A 162 -2.07 0.56 -1.49
N LYS A 163 -3.22 0.19 -2.09
CA LYS A 163 -3.41 -0.03 -3.53
C LYS A 163 -2.87 1.08 -4.45
N GLU A 164 -2.86 2.34 -4.00
CA GLU A 164 -2.24 3.49 -4.70
C GLU A 164 -0.78 3.21 -5.07
N MET A 165 -0.06 2.57 -4.15
CA MET A 165 1.36 2.27 -4.29
C MET A 165 1.52 1.04 -5.20
N SER A 166 0.85 -0.06 -4.86
CA SER A 166 1.07 -1.36 -5.51
C SER A 166 0.58 -1.42 -6.95
N VAL A 167 -0.48 -0.68 -7.32
CA VAL A 167 -0.91 -0.56 -8.73
C VAL A 167 0.20 0.06 -9.61
N LEU A 168 1.06 0.90 -9.04
CA LEU A 168 2.23 1.43 -9.72
C LEU A 168 3.40 0.43 -9.68
N PHE A 169 3.92 0.10 -8.49
CA PHE A 169 5.21 -0.61 -8.40
C PHE A 169 5.16 -2.10 -8.73
N GLY A 170 4.01 -2.75 -8.55
CA GLY A 170 3.76 -4.11 -9.03
C GLY A 170 2.95 -4.09 -10.32
N GLY A 171 1.86 -3.31 -10.34
CA GLY A 171 0.84 -3.38 -11.37
C GLY A 171 1.33 -3.03 -12.78
N VAL A 172 2.06 -1.91 -12.94
CA VAL A 172 2.48 -1.40 -14.28
C VAL A 172 3.28 -2.44 -15.06
N GLU A 173 4.21 -3.14 -14.41
CA GLU A 173 5.03 -4.15 -15.06
C GLU A 173 4.28 -5.46 -15.33
N ILE A 174 3.36 -5.87 -14.45
CA ILE A 174 2.52 -7.04 -14.67
C ILE A 174 1.57 -6.78 -15.86
N ALA A 175 0.97 -5.59 -15.95
CA ALA A 175 0.13 -5.18 -17.07
C ALA A 175 0.88 -5.09 -18.41
N ARG A 176 2.12 -4.59 -18.40
CA ARG A 176 3.03 -4.60 -19.57
C ARG A 176 3.36 -6.01 -20.08
N ARG A 177 3.15 -7.06 -19.26
CA ARG A 177 3.32 -8.48 -19.62
C ARG A 177 2.02 -9.17 -20.04
N GLY A 178 0.95 -8.41 -20.27
CA GLY A 178 -0.33 -8.94 -20.77
C GLY A 178 -1.25 -9.51 -19.68
N ILE A 179 -1.09 -9.08 -18.43
CA ILE A 179 -1.82 -9.61 -17.26
C ILE A 179 -2.58 -8.46 -16.58
N HIS A 180 -3.90 -8.54 -16.45
CA HIS A 180 -4.69 -7.53 -15.72
C HIS A 180 -4.34 -7.53 -14.23
N VAL A 181 -4.41 -6.38 -13.56
CA VAL A 181 -4.07 -6.28 -12.13
C VAL A 181 -5.18 -5.59 -11.35
N LEU A 182 -5.65 -6.23 -10.30
CA LEU A 182 -6.55 -5.65 -9.31
C LEU A 182 -5.75 -5.38 -8.03
N ALA A 183 -5.26 -4.15 -7.88
CA ALA A 183 -4.65 -3.68 -6.63
C ALA A 183 -5.77 -3.31 -5.67
N ILE A 184 -5.87 -3.98 -4.52
CA ILE A 184 -7.05 -3.92 -3.66
C ILE A 184 -6.67 -3.69 -2.19
N ASP A 185 -7.37 -2.75 -1.56
CA ASP A 185 -7.30 -2.56 -0.11
C ASP A 185 -8.26 -3.55 0.57
N GLY A 186 -7.73 -4.68 1.04
CA GLY A 186 -8.49 -5.64 1.84
C GLY A 186 -8.69 -5.20 3.30
N PRO A 187 -9.36 -6.03 4.13
CA PRO A 187 -9.46 -5.83 5.57
C PRO A 187 -8.11 -5.52 6.22
N GLY A 188 -8.01 -4.39 6.92
CA GLY A 188 -6.78 -3.90 7.54
C GLY A 188 -5.85 -3.08 6.63
N GLN A 189 -6.28 -2.67 5.43
CA GLN A 189 -5.43 -2.00 4.43
C GLN A 189 -6.04 -0.67 3.93
N GLY A 190 -5.20 0.23 3.42
CA GLY A 190 -5.56 1.49 2.74
C GLY A 190 -6.90 2.12 3.15
N GLU A 191 -7.82 2.30 2.19
CA GLU A 191 -9.15 2.87 2.38
C GLU A 191 -10.05 2.01 3.29
N ALA A 192 -10.01 0.67 3.15
CA ALA A 192 -10.85 -0.25 3.92
C ALA A 192 -10.62 -0.10 5.44
N LEU A 193 -9.38 0.06 5.88
CA LEU A 193 -9.07 0.35 7.28
C LEU A 193 -9.30 1.83 7.64
N ARG A 194 -8.81 2.76 6.81
CA ARG A 194 -8.76 4.20 7.15
C ARG A 194 -10.12 4.89 7.11
N LEU A 195 -10.98 4.52 6.15
CA LEU A 195 -12.22 5.23 5.85
C LEU A 195 -13.46 4.38 6.09
N GLN A 196 -13.35 3.05 6.02
CA GLN A 196 -14.46 2.12 6.33
C GLN A 196 -14.31 1.43 7.69
N GLY A 197 -13.15 1.55 8.36
CA GLY A 197 -12.93 1.00 9.70
C GLY A 197 -12.81 -0.52 9.78
N ILE A 198 -12.51 -1.20 8.67
CA ILE A 198 -12.44 -2.67 8.58
C ILE A 198 -11.05 -3.17 9.02
N PRO A 199 -10.91 -3.84 10.19
CA PRO A 199 -9.63 -4.40 10.62
C PRO A 199 -9.28 -5.69 9.88
N SER A 200 -8.01 -6.06 9.87
CA SER A 200 -7.52 -7.33 9.31
C SER A 200 -8.17 -8.53 10.01
N ARG A 201 -8.35 -9.61 9.23
CA ARG A 201 -8.83 -10.93 9.66
C ARG A 201 -7.81 -12.01 9.30
N TYR A 202 -7.91 -13.19 9.91
CA TYR A 202 -6.94 -14.27 9.69
C TYR A 202 -7.31 -15.11 8.46
N ASP A 203 -8.61 -15.31 8.24
CA ASP A 203 -9.25 -16.02 7.13
C ASP A 203 -9.31 -15.12 5.87
N TYR A 204 -8.13 -14.73 5.38
CA TYR A 204 -7.98 -13.81 4.24
C TYR A 204 -8.41 -14.41 2.89
N GLU A 205 -8.74 -15.70 2.84
CA GLU A 205 -9.46 -16.32 1.74
C GLU A 205 -10.84 -15.70 1.50
N VAL A 206 -11.49 -15.14 2.52
CA VAL A 206 -12.82 -14.50 2.38
C VAL A 206 -12.76 -13.23 1.51
N PRO A 207 -11.94 -12.20 1.82
CA PRO A 207 -11.77 -11.04 0.94
C PRO A 207 -11.09 -11.40 -0.39
N ALA A 208 -10.19 -12.39 -0.41
CA ALA A 208 -9.57 -12.84 -1.66
C ALA A 208 -10.57 -13.54 -2.60
N GLY A 209 -11.49 -14.35 -2.06
CA GLY A 209 -12.56 -14.99 -2.83
C GLY A 209 -13.52 -13.96 -3.44
N ALA A 210 -13.90 -12.93 -2.67
CA ALA A 210 -14.71 -11.81 -3.20
C ALA A 210 -13.99 -11.06 -4.34
N ALA A 211 -12.68 -10.82 -4.19
CA ALA A 211 -11.86 -10.19 -5.23
C ALA A 211 -11.68 -11.09 -6.46
N TYR A 212 -11.55 -12.41 -6.27
CA TYR A 212 -11.56 -13.41 -7.34
C TYR A 212 -12.89 -13.36 -8.10
N ASP A 213 -14.03 -13.45 -7.41
CA ASP A 213 -15.36 -13.52 -8.03
C ASP A 213 -15.66 -12.27 -8.87
N TRP A 214 -15.33 -11.09 -8.34
CA TRP A 214 -15.46 -9.83 -9.07
C TRP A 214 -14.56 -9.80 -10.32
N LEU A 215 -13.29 -10.20 -10.19
CA LEU A 215 -12.31 -10.11 -11.28
C LEU A 215 -12.56 -11.18 -12.36
N ALA A 216 -12.90 -12.41 -11.96
CA ALA A 216 -13.26 -13.52 -12.83
C ALA A 216 -14.57 -13.28 -13.59
N GLY A 217 -15.47 -12.45 -13.04
CA GLY A 217 -16.70 -11.99 -13.69
C GLY A 217 -16.50 -10.94 -14.80
N ARG A 218 -15.31 -10.34 -14.92
CA ARG A 218 -14.99 -9.36 -15.97
C ARG A 218 -14.91 -10.01 -17.35
N ALA A 219 -15.46 -9.34 -18.36
CA ALA A 219 -15.51 -9.87 -19.73
C ALA A 219 -14.11 -10.07 -20.34
N GLU A 220 -13.19 -9.18 -19.98
CA GLU A 220 -11.77 -9.15 -20.38
C GLU A 220 -10.87 -10.16 -19.66
N VAL A 221 -11.34 -10.83 -18.61
CA VAL A 221 -10.54 -11.80 -17.83
C VAL A 221 -10.82 -13.25 -18.26
N ASP A 222 -9.78 -14.07 -18.32
CA ASP A 222 -9.90 -15.54 -18.34
C ASP A 222 -9.95 -16.05 -16.88
N PRO A 223 -11.11 -16.51 -16.39
CA PRO A 223 -11.29 -16.89 -14.99
C PRO A 223 -10.35 -18.04 -14.57
N ARG A 224 -9.90 -18.89 -15.51
CA ARG A 224 -8.98 -20.00 -15.22
C ARG A 224 -7.52 -19.57 -15.09
N ARG A 225 -7.22 -18.28 -15.26
CA ARG A 225 -5.87 -17.70 -15.19
C ARG A 225 -5.84 -16.47 -14.27
N VAL A 226 -6.61 -16.51 -13.19
CA VAL A 226 -6.54 -15.54 -12.10
C VAL A 226 -5.56 -16.05 -11.04
N ALA A 227 -4.59 -15.22 -10.66
CA ALA A 227 -3.61 -15.49 -9.62
C ALA A 227 -3.79 -14.55 -8.42
N VAL A 228 -3.20 -14.88 -7.28
CA VAL A 228 -3.12 -14.02 -6.10
C VAL A 228 -1.67 -13.65 -5.78
N MET A 229 -1.44 -12.38 -5.44
CA MET A 229 -0.14 -11.85 -5.05
C MET A 229 -0.25 -11.06 -3.75
N GLY A 230 0.76 -11.15 -2.89
CA GLY A 230 0.80 -10.42 -1.63
C GLY A 230 2.20 -9.97 -1.23
N PHE A 231 2.32 -8.73 -0.72
CA PHE A 231 3.57 -8.13 -0.26
C PHE A 231 3.63 -8.00 1.27
N SER A 232 4.79 -8.26 1.88
CA SER A 232 5.00 -8.11 3.34
C SER A 232 3.97 -8.94 4.13
N MET A 233 3.07 -8.34 4.93
CA MET A 233 1.95 -9.07 5.56
C MET A 233 1.05 -9.78 4.54
N GLY A 234 0.95 -9.29 3.30
CA GLY A 234 0.33 -9.99 2.18
C GLY A 234 0.97 -11.33 1.83
N GLY A 235 2.22 -11.56 2.23
CA GLY A 235 2.88 -12.87 2.16
C GLY A 235 2.30 -13.92 3.12
N TYR A 236 1.41 -13.54 4.04
CA TYR A 236 0.47 -14.45 4.70
C TYR A 236 -0.84 -14.55 3.90
N TYR A 237 -1.41 -13.42 3.48
CA TYR A 237 -2.71 -13.34 2.80
C TYR A 237 -2.79 -14.15 1.49
N ALA A 238 -1.80 -14.02 0.61
CA ALA A 238 -1.83 -14.69 -0.70
C ALA A 238 -1.72 -16.23 -0.59
N PRO A 239 -0.79 -16.81 0.21
CA PRO A 239 -0.80 -18.24 0.49
C PRO A 239 -2.07 -18.71 1.21
N ARG A 240 -2.62 -17.93 2.16
CA ARG A 240 -3.86 -18.28 2.85
C ARG A 240 -5.03 -18.39 1.88
N ALA A 241 -5.16 -17.41 0.97
CA ALA A 241 -6.16 -17.43 -0.08
C ALA A 241 -5.98 -18.62 -1.03
N ALA A 242 -4.78 -18.84 -1.57
CA ALA A 242 -4.53 -19.93 -2.52
C ALA A 242 -4.63 -21.34 -1.91
N ALA A 243 -4.41 -21.49 -0.60
CA ALA A 243 -4.56 -22.76 0.11
C ALA A 243 -6.03 -23.14 0.35
N MET A 244 -6.92 -22.15 0.51
CA MET A 244 -8.33 -22.36 0.85
C MET A 244 -9.28 -22.15 -0.33
N ASP A 245 -8.87 -21.42 -1.37
CA ASP A 245 -9.60 -21.24 -2.62
C ASP A 245 -8.80 -21.82 -3.80
N PRO A 246 -9.12 -23.06 -4.26
CA PRO A 246 -8.38 -23.75 -5.32
C PRO A 246 -8.63 -23.17 -6.71
N ARG A 247 -9.42 -22.09 -6.84
CA ARG A 247 -9.69 -21.41 -8.12
C ARG A 247 -8.53 -20.51 -8.56
N PHE A 248 -7.67 -20.08 -7.63
CA PHE A 248 -6.47 -19.33 -7.98
C PHE A 248 -5.45 -20.22 -8.71
N ALA A 249 -5.12 -19.85 -9.94
CA ALA A 249 -4.22 -20.60 -10.82
C ALA A 249 -2.73 -20.45 -10.46
N ALA A 250 -2.37 -19.43 -9.68
CA ALA A 250 -1.02 -19.23 -9.15
C ALA A 250 -1.04 -18.35 -7.88
N CYS A 251 0.02 -18.45 -7.07
CA CYS A 251 0.23 -17.66 -5.86
C CYS A 251 1.64 -17.07 -5.82
N VAL A 252 1.77 -15.79 -5.49
CA VAL A 252 3.06 -15.11 -5.28
C VAL A 252 3.09 -14.45 -3.90
N ALA A 253 3.99 -14.93 -3.04
CA ALA A 253 4.18 -14.40 -1.68
C ALA A 253 5.53 -13.68 -1.55
N TRP A 254 5.53 -12.35 -1.73
CA TRP A 254 6.74 -11.54 -1.55
C TRP A 254 6.87 -11.13 -0.09
N GLY A 255 7.68 -11.90 0.66
CA GLY A 255 7.75 -11.82 2.12
C GLY A 255 6.85 -12.86 2.78
N GLY A 256 6.92 -14.12 2.30
CA GLY A 256 6.05 -15.21 2.75
C GLY A 256 6.07 -15.45 4.27
N HIS A 257 4.88 -15.69 4.82
CA HIS A 257 4.66 -15.92 6.25
C HIS A 257 3.77 -17.16 6.43
N PHE A 258 4.35 -18.27 6.91
CA PHE A 258 3.59 -19.48 7.26
C PHE A 258 2.87 -19.32 8.62
N ASP A 259 3.60 -18.79 9.60
CA ASP A 259 3.10 -18.35 10.90
C ASP A 259 3.44 -16.86 11.08
N TYR A 260 2.41 -16.01 11.04
CA TYR A 260 2.59 -14.57 11.23
C TYR A 260 2.71 -14.19 12.72
N HIS A 261 2.19 -15.02 13.63
CA HIS A 261 2.39 -14.87 15.08
C HIS A 261 3.85 -15.08 15.46
N GLU A 262 4.50 -16.15 14.99
CA GLU A 262 5.93 -16.41 15.23
C GLU A 262 6.79 -15.22 14.75
N SER A 263 6.46 -14.69 13.56
CA SER A 263 7.10 -13.50 13.00
C SER A 263 7.00 -12.29 13.93
N TRP A 264 5.87 -12.12 14.62
CA TRP A 264 5.67 -11.05 15.61
C TRP A 264 6.25 -11.36 17.00
N VAL A 265 6.29 -12.61 17.45
CA VAL A 265 7.03 -13.02 18.67
C VAL A 265 8.50 -12.61 18.54
N ARG A 266 9.10 -12.85 17.37
CA ARG A 266 10.48 -12.42 17.08
C ARG A 266 10.62 -10.89 17.05
N ARG A 267 9.70 -10.16 16.43
CA ARG A 267 9.70 -8.68 16.40
C ARG A 267 9.56 -8.07 17.79
N ARG A 268 8.64 -8.60 18.61
CA ARG A 268 8.41 -8.16 19.99
C ARG A 268 9.67 -8.29 20.85
N ARG A 269 10.35 -9.43 20.80
CA ARG A 269 11.64 -9.62 21.51
C ARG A 269 12.70 -8.58 21.10
N ILE A 270 12.74 -8.17 19.83
CA ILE A 270 13.64 -7.11 19.35
C ILE A 270 13.24 -5.74 19.94
N MET A 271 11.94 -5.42 20.00
CA MET A 271 11.45 -4.19 20.63
C MET A 271 11.80 -4.14 22.12
N GLU A 272 11.52 -5.23 22.85
CA GLU A 272 11.76 -5.36 24.29
C GLU A 272 13.26 -5.31 24.64
N SER A 273 14.14 -5.75 23.72
CA SER A 273 15.59 -5.60 23.86
C SER A 273 16.13 -4.21 23.46
N GLY A 274 15.27 -3.21 23.20
CA GLY A 274 15.66 -1.87 22.75
C GLY A 274 16.14 -1.79 21.29
N GLY A 275 15.87 -2.81 20.48
CA GLY A 275 16.30 -2.89 19.08
C GLY A 275 15.41 -2.07 18.13
N THR A 276 16.02 -1.25 17.29
CA THR A 276 15.33 -0.26 16.43
C THR A 276 14.83 -0.78 15.07
N LYS A 277 14.81 -2.10 14.84
CA LYS A 277 14.61 -2.71 13.51
C LYS A 277 13.14 -2.85 13.04
N LEU A 278 12.25 -1.96 13.45
CA LEU A 278 10.87 -1.92 12.93
C LEU A 278 10.68 -0.78 11.92
N SER A 279 10.07 -1.11 10.79
CA SER A 279 9.74 -0.19 9.68
C SER A 279 8.43 0.58 9.88
N ALA A 280 7.72 0.29 10.97
CA ALA A 280 6.38 0.76 11.28
C ALA A 280 6.29 1.25 12.73
N PRO A 281 5.47 2.28 13.02
CA PRO A 281 5.28 2.80 14.36
C PRO A 281 4.50 1.81 15.24
N GLY A 282 4.68 1.89 16.57
CA GLY A 282 4.11 0.92 17.52
C GLY A 282 2.58 0.81 17.50
N PHE A 283 1.87 1.87 17.07
CA PHE A 283 0.41 1.84 16.93
C PHE A 283 -0.08 1.03 15.71
N GLN A 284 0.79 0.76 14.72
CA GLN A 284 0.37 0.28 13.41
C GLN A 284 -0.27 -1.11 13.48
N LEU A 285 0.34 -2.06 14.20
CA LEU A 285 -0.22 -3.41 14.33
C LEU A 285 -1.53 -3.43 15.15
N PRO A 286 -1.63 -2.79 16.35
CA PRO A 286 -2.90 -2.63 17.05
C PRO A 286 -4.01 -2.07 16.16
N TRP A 287 -3.72 -0.99 15.43
CA TRP A 287 -4.70 -0.39 14.53
C TRP A 287 -5.12 -1.32 13.38
N VAL A 288 -4.17 -1.93 12.66
CA VAL A 288 -4.48 -2.87 11.56
C VAL A 288 -5.26 -4.08 12.03
N LEU A 289 -4.96 -4.61 13.21
CA LEU A 289 -5.69 -5.75 13.78
C LEU A 289 -6.99 -5.35 14.50
N GLY A 290 -7.27 -4.06 14.67
CA GLY A 290 -8.43 -3.57 15.43
C GLY A 290 -8.35 -3.91 16.94
N MET A 291 -7.14 -4.01 17.48
CA MET A 291 -6.85 -4.40 18.87
C MET A 291 -6.37 -3.18 19.69
N PRO A 292 -6.61 -3.14 21.01
CA PRO A 292 -6.23 -2.00 21.85
C PRO A 292 -4.71 -1.84 22.03
N ASP A 293 -3.96 -2.94 22.02
CA ASP A 293 -2.54 -2.97 22.38
C ASP A 293 -1.81 -4.17 21.73
N ILE A 294 -0.50 -4.29 22.01
CA ILE A 294 0.36 -5.34 21.47
C ILE A 294 0.07 -6.73 22.06
N ASP A 295 -0.43 -6.84 23.29
CA ASP A 295 -0.72 -8.13 23.94
C ASP A 295 -1.99 -8.76 23.33
N ALA A 296 -3.03 -7.96 23.11
CA ALA A 296 -4.21 -8.33 22.35
C ALA A 296 -3.87 -8.68 20.88
N CYS A 297 -2.92 -7.96 20.27
CA CYS A 297 -2.37 -8.34 18.96
C CYS A 297 -1.77 -9.74 18.96
N MET A 298 -0.88 -10.07 19.92
CA MET A 298 -0.24 -11.39 19.98
C MET A 298 -1.29 -12.50 20.03
N LYS A 299 -2.30 -12.37 20.90
CA LYS A 299 -3.40 -13.33 21.00
C LYS A 299 -4.21 -13.46 19.72
N LYS A 300 -4.59 -12.34 19.07
CA LYS A 300 -5.32 -12.39 17.79
C LYS A 300 -4.49 -13.04 16.68
N LEU A 301 -3.19 -12.80 16.67
CA LEU A 301 -2.25 -13.36 15.70
C LEU A 301 -2.10 -14.88 15.78
N GLU A 302 -2.41 -15.54 16.90
CA GLU A 302 -2.36 -17.01 17.03
C GLU A 302 -3.16 -17.74 15.92
N ASN A 303 -4.17 -17.08 15.35
CA ASN A 303 -5.00 -17.58 14.25
C ASN A 303 -4.40 -17.33 12.84
N TYR A 304 -3.39 -16.47 12.71
CA TYR A 304 -2.76 -16.09 11.43
C TYR A 304 -1.72 -17.14 11.00
N ARG A 305 -2.24 -18.33 10.67
CA ARG A 305 -1.49 -19.52 10.27
C ARG A 305 -2.11 -20.17 9.05
N LEU A 306 -1.26 -20.75 8.20
CA LEU A 306 -1.71 -21.44 6.99
C LEU A 306 -2.27 -22.85 7.26
N ALA A 307 -1.95 -23.44 8.42
CA ALA A 307 -2.40 -24.73 8.91
C ALA A 307 -2.72 -24.65 10.41
#